data_AF-A3X9A8-F1
#
_entry.id   AF-A3X9A8-F1
#
_cell.length_a   1.000
_cell.length_b   1.000
_cell.length_c   1.000
_cell.angle_alpha   90.00
_cell.angle_beta   90.00
_cell.angle_gamma   90.00
#
_symmetry.space_group_name_H-M   'P 1'
#
loop_
_entity.id
_entity.type
_entity.pdbx_description
1 polymer ?
#
loop_
_entity_poly.entity_id
_entity_poly.type
_entity_poly.pdbx_seq_one_letter_code
_entity_poly.pdbx_strand_id
1 'polypeptide(L)'
;MLPSLTSLDDFRSQLAQATGADQTSVAAAAARNGQLTKPPGALGRLEDLAIWYGGWRRTDRPEITAPQVIVFAGNHGVTAQGVSAFPSEVTAQMVINFEHGGAAINQLARLAGARMDVHALDLDKPVQDFTMGPAMNEEELLAALQAGWQAVDPAADLLVVGEMGIGNTTPAAALAFALFGGEPEDWTGRGTGVDDAGLANKTRVVREAGALHGAGIKDGLDALACLGGREIAAMAGAIAAARLLHIPVILDGFICCAAAACLQHTCNSALDHAIAGHQSAENAHPALLAKLGKEPLLSLGLRLGEGSGAALAIQVLKGAIACHSGMATFAEAGVSDG
;
A
#
# COMPACT_ATOMS: atom_id res chain seq x y z
N MET A 1 -10.90 19.10 -1.51
CA MET A 1 -9.99 19.39 -0.37
C MET A 1 -10.27 18.34 0.68
N LEU A 2 -9.25 17.69 1.21
CA LEU A 2 -9.43 16.67 2.25
C LEU A 2 -9.96 17.32 3.55
N PRO A 3 -10.86 16.66 4.29
CA PRO A 3 -11.24 17.11 5.62
C PRO A 3 -10.06 16.97 6.59
N SER A 4 -10.04 17.83 7.61
CA SER A 4 -9.10 17.72 8.71
C SER A 4 -9.50 16.57 9.61
N LEU A 5 -8.59 15.62 9.83
CA LEU A 5 -8.78 14.53 10.79
C LEU A 5 -8.58 15.04 12.21
N THR A 6 -9.55 14.85 13.09
CA THR A 6 -9.49 15.35 14.48
C THR A 6 -9.48 14.27 15.56
N SER A 7 -9.88 13.05 15.20
CA SER A 7 -9.85 11.87 16.07
C SER A 7 -9.81 10.58 15.24
N LEU A 8 -9.60 9.43 15.90
CA LEU A 8 -9.70 8.13 15.22
C LEU A 8 -11.14 7.83 14.77
N ASP A 9 -12.15 8.28 15.52
CA ASP A 9 -13.56 8.11 15.14
C ASP A 9 -13.93 8.97 13.92
N ASP A 10 -13.37 10.17 13.81
CA ASP A 10 -13.47 10.98 12.60
C ASP A 10 -12.82 10.24 11.40
N PHE A 11 -11.62 9.68 11.56
CA PHE A 11 -10.99 8.86 10.52
C PHE A 11 -11.88 7.69 10.06
N ARG A 12 -12.44 6.93 11.01
CA ARG A 12 -13.38 5.83 10.72
C ARG A 12 -14.59 6.33 9.93
N SER A 13 -15.17 7.46 10.36
CA SER A 13 -16.33 8.08 9.72
C SER A 13 -16.02 8.53 8.29
N GLN A 14 -14.87 9.19 8.07
CA GLN A 14 -14.43 9.61 6.74
C GLN A 14 -14.27 8.41 5.78
N LEU A 15 -13.64 7.34 6.27
CA LEU A 15 -13.43 6.14 5.46
C LEU A 15 -14.76 5.45 5.11
N ALA A 16 -15.68 5.35 6.06
CA ALA A 16 -17.01 4.75 5.86
C ALA A 16 -17.89 5.55 4.88
N GLN A 17 -17.70 6.88 4.80
CA GLN A 17 -18.45 7.76 3.90
C GLN A 17 -17.82 7.89 2.51
N ALA A 18 -16.65 7.29 2.27
CA ALA A 18 -15.96 7.41 1.00
C ALA A 18 -16.76 6.77 -0.15
N THR A 19 -17.08 7.57 -1.18
CA THR A 19 -17.91 7.12 -2.31
C THR A 19 -17.17 6.20 -3.27
N GLY A 20 -17.87 5.29 -3.95
CA GLY A 20 -17.27 4.34 -4.90
C GLY A 20 -16.77 4.97 -6.21
N ALA A 21 -16.28 4.11 -7.11
CA ALA A 21 -15.99 4.49 -8.50
C ALA A 21 -17.25 5.00 -9.22
N ASP A 22 -17.06 5.95 -10.14
CA ASP A 22 -18.16 6.50 -10.93
C ASP A 22 -18.67 5.50 -11.97
N GLN A 23 -19.87 4.97 -11.73
CA GLN A 23 -20.43 3.88 -12.55
C GLN A 23 -20.76 4.33 -13.97
N THR A 24 -21.03 5.62 -14.18
CA THR A 24 -21.23 6.18 -15.53
C THR A 24 -19.93 6.11 -16.33
N SER A 25 -18.80 6.48 -15.74
CA SER A 25 -17.47 6.40 -16.36
C SER A 25 -17.02 4.95 -16.55
N VAL A 26 -17.31 4.05 -15.61
CA VAL A 26 -17.08 2.61 -15.78
C VAL A 26 -17.83 2.08 -17.00
N ALA A 27 -19.12 2.39 -17.13
CA ALA A 27 -19.94 1.94 -18.26
C ALA A 27 -19.46 2.54 -19.59
N ALA A 28 -19.09 3.83 -19.60
CA ALA A 28 -18.57 4.51 -20.78
C ALA A 28 -17.20 3.95 -21.21
N ALA A 29 -16.30 3.69 -20.25
CA ALA A 29 -15.02 3.03 -20.52
C ALA A 29 -15.24 1.61 -21.07
N ALA A 30 -16.14 0.82 -20.49
CA ALA A 30 -16.46 -0.52 -21.01
C ALA A 30 -17.02 -0.47 -22.44
N ALA A 31 -17.93 0.48 -22.72
CA ALA A 31 -18.49 0.68 -24.05
C ALA A 31 -17.43 1.07 -25.08
N ARG A 32 -16.48 1.94 -24.71
CA ARG A 32 -15.33 2.27 -25.55
C ARG A 32 -14.43 1.05 -25.78
N ASN A 33 -14.08 0.34 -24.71
CA ASN A 33 -13.20 -0.83 -24.78
C ASN A 33 -13.74 -1.91 -25.74
N GLY A 34 -15.06 -2.07 -25.82
CA GLY A 34 -15.75 -2.97 -26.75
C GLY A 34 -15.68 -2.55 -28.23
N GLN A 35 -15.32 -1.30 -28.53
CA GLN A 35 -15.22 -0.77 -29.89
C GLN A 35 -13.78 -0.72 -30.43
N LEU A 36 -12.78 -0.89 -29.55
CA LEU A 36 -11.36 -0.83 -29.92
C LEU A 36 -11.02 -1.93 -30.95
N THR A 37 -10.12 -1.65 -31.89
CA THR A 37 -9.72 -2.56 -32.98
C THR A 37 -8.95 -3.78 -32.48
N LYS A 38 -9.62 -4.65 -31.73
CA LYS A 38 -9.15 -5.91 -31.15
C LYS A 38 -10.32 -6.87 -30.94
N PRO A 39 -10.11 -8.20 -30.94
CA PRO A 39 -11.13 -9.12 -30.45
C PRO A 39 -11.51 -8.81 -28.99
N PRO A 40 -12.78 -8.98 -28.58
CA PRO A 40 -13.20 -8.76 -27.20
C PRO A 40 -12.34 -9.55 -26.21
N GLY A 41 -11.80 -8.87 -25.18
CA GLY A 41 -10.98 -9.48 -24.13
C GLY A 41 -9.55 -9.86 -24.53
N ALA A 42 -9.10 -9.55 -25.75
CA ALA A 42 -7.77 -9.95 -26.24
C ALA A 42 -6.59 -9.33 -25.46
N LEU A 43 -6.81 -8.23 -24.73
CA LEU A 43 -5.79 -7.63 -23.85
C LEU A 43 -5.93 -8.06 -22.38
N GLY A 44 -6.87 -8.95 -22.06
CA GLY A 44 -7.08 -9.52 -20.72
C GLY A 44 -7.19 -8.44 -19.64
N ARG A 45 -6.44 -8.62 -18.54
CA ARG A 45 -6.46 -7.71 -17.37
C ARG A 45 -6.13 -6.25 -17.70
N LEU A 46 -5.46 -5.95 -18.81
CA LEU A 46 -5.22 -4.55 -19.20
C LEU A 46 -6.54 -3.81 -19.49
N GLU A 47 -7.56 -4.51 -20.02
CA GLU A 47 -8.88 -3.93 -20.27
C GLU A 47 -9.56 -3.56 -18.94
N ASP A 48 -9.56 -4.49 -17.98
CA ASP A 48 -10.15 -4.29 -16.66
C ASP A 48 -9.47 -3.15 -15.89
N LEU A 49 -8.14 -3.06 -15.98
CA LEU A 49 -7.37 -2.00 -15.33
C LEU A 49 -7.70 -0.61 -15.87
N ALA A 50 -7.83 -0.47 -17.19
CA ALA A 50 -8.16 0.82 -17.78
C ALA A 50 -9.59 1.26 -17.43
N ILE A 51 -10.56 0.32 -17.42
CA ILE A 51 -11.95 0.59 -17.03
C ILE A 51 -12.03 0.96 -15.54
N TRP A 52 -11.36 0.19 -14.68
CA TRP A 52 -11.28 0.48 -13.24
C TRP A 52 -10.68 1.86 -12.99
N TYR A 53 -9.56 2.18 -13.62
CA TYR A 53 -8.91 3.49 -13.46
C TYR A 53 -9.80 4.63 -13.97
N GLY A 54 -10.44 4.46 -15.13
CA GLY A 54 -11.40 5.43 -15.69
C GLY A 54 -12.59 5.68 -14.76
N GLY A 55 -13.10 4.65 -14.09
CA GLY A 55 -14.16 4.77 -13.08
C GLY A 55 -13.76 5.63 -11.88
N TRP A 56 -12.53 5.48 -11.38
CA TRP A 56 -12.01 6.32 -10.30
C TRP A 56 -11.71 7.75 -10.75
N ARG A 57 -11.14 7.90 -11.94
CA ARG A 57 -10.79 9.21 -12.52
C ARG A 57 -11.95 9.91 -13.22
N ARG A 58 -13.14 9.30 -13.22
CA ARG A 58 -14.39 9.82 -13.80
C ARG A 58 -14.25 10.21 -15.28
N THR A 59 -13.61 9.35 -16.06
CA THR A 59 -13.38 9.53 -17.48
C THR A 59 -13.38 8.19 -18.21
N ASP A 60 -13.91 8.16 -19.43
CA ASP A 60 -13.88 7.01 -20.31
C ASP A 60 -12.59 6.92 -21.12
N ARG A 61 -11.75 7.98 -21.10
CA ARG A 61 -10.45 8.07 -21.78
C ARG A 61 -9.38 8.58 -20.81
N PRO A 62 -8.99 7.77 -19.82
CA PRO A 62 -8.02 8.18 -18.81
C PRO A 62 -6.62 8.45 -19.35
N GLU A 63 -5.83 9.16 -18.54
CA GLU A 63 -4.38 9.31 -18.66
C GLU A 63 -3.73 9.30 -17.26
N ILE A 64 -2.41 9.03 -17.21
CA ILE A 64 -1.56 9.19 -16.02
C ILE A 64 -0.49 10.22 -16.37
N THR A 65 -0.57 11.38 -15.73
CA THR A 65 0.25 12.58 -15.94
C THR A 65 0.99 13.02 -14.69
N ALA A 66 0.44 12.75 -13.50
CA ALA A 66 0.97 13.18 -12.21
C ALA A 66 0.96 12.04 -11.18
N PRO A 67 1.65 10.91 -11.44
CA PRO A 67 1.79 9.87 -10.42
C PRO A 67 2.62 10.39 -9.24
N GLN A 68 2.27 9.97 -8.03
CA GLN A 68 2.97 10.28 -6.79
C GLN A 68 3.46 9.00 -6.13
N VAL A 69 4.70 9.02 -5.64
CA VAL A 69 5.32 7.98 -4.82
C VAL A 69 5.68 8.62 -3.48
N ILE A 70 5.27 8.02 -2.37
CA ILE A 70 5.60 8.53 -1.03
C ILE A 70 6.22 7.42 -0.20
N VAL A 71 7.41 7.65 0.34
CA VAL A 71 8.07 6.73 1.28
C VAL A 71 7.97 7.28 2.68
N PHE A 72 7.38 6.51 3.61
CA PHE A 72 7.35 6.87 5.02
C PHE A 72 8.42 6.09 5.78
N ALA A 73 9.19 6.77 6.63
CA ALA A 73 10.23 6.14 7.41
C ALA A 73 9.94 6.21 8.92
N GLY A 74 10.11 5.09 9.62
CA GLY A 74 9.78 4.95 11.04
C GLY A 74 10.62 3.87 11.72
N ASN A 75 10.90 4.05 13.01
CA ASN A 75 11.68 3.11 13.82
C ASN A 75 10.82 2.41 14.89
N HIS A 76 11.23 1.20 15.26
CA HIS A 76 10.46 0.30 16.13
C HIS A 76 11.24 -0.15 17.36
N GLY A 77 10.64 -0.07 18.54
CA GLY A 77 11.25 -0.52 19.81
C GLY A 77 11.54 -2.02 19.84
N VAL A 78 10.71 -2.83 19.17
CA VAL A 78 10.90 -4.28 19.05
C VAL A 78 12.24 -4.69 18.41
N THR A 79 12.91 -3.78 17.70
CA THR A 79 14.25 -4.02 17.15
C THR A 79 15.29 -4.35 18.21
N ALA A 80 15.10 -3.88 19.45
CA ALA A 80 15.96 -4.20 20.59
C ALA A 80 15.98 -5.71 20.92
N GLN A 81 14.97 -6.47 20.48
CA GLN A 81 14.91 -7.92 20.67
C GLN A 81 15.69 -8.71 19.61
N GLY A 82 16.35 -8.07 18.64
CA GLY A 82 17.12 -8.77 17.61
C GLY A 82 16.27 -9.38 16.50
N VAL A 83 15.20 -8.71 16.08
CA VAL A 83 14.31 -9.14 14.97
C VAL A 83 14.80 -8.73 13.58
N SER A 84 15.99 -8.12 13.47
CA SER A 84 16.58 -7.66 12.20
C SER A 84 18.08 -7.95 12.16
N ALA A 85 18.60 -8.22 10.96
CA ALA A 85 20.04 -8.36 10.71
C ALA A 85 20.78 -7.01 10.67
N PHE A 86 20.06 -5.90 10.58
CA PHE A 86 20.62 -4.55 10.47
C PHE A 86 20.29 -3.70 11.71
N PRO A 87 21.16 -2.76 12.10
CA PRO A 87 20.89 -1.83 13.19
C PRO A 87 19.92 -0.73 12.76
N SER A 88 19.17 -0.17 13.72
CA SER A 88 18.08 0.80 13.45
C SER A 88 18.56 2.14 12.84
N GLU A 89 19.84 2.46 12.97
CA GLU A 89 20.46 3.64 12.31
C GLU A 89 20.41 3.58 10.78
N VAL A 90 20.30 2.37 10.20
CA VAL A 90 20.17 2.18 8.74
C VAL A 90 18.90 2.85 8.20
N THR A 91 17.84 3.00 9.00
CA THR A 91 16.63 3.73 8.60
C THR A 91 16.96 5.17 8.20
N ALA A 92 17.71 5.90 9.03
CA ALA A 92 18.08 7.29 8.74
C ALA A 92 19.08 7.39 7.57
N GLN A 93 19.99 6.43 7.45
CA GLN A 93 20.94 6.36 6.33
C GLN A 93 20.21 6.16 4.99
N MET A 94 19.16 5.33 4.97
CA MET A 94 18.35 5.13 3.77
C MET A 94 17.49 6.34 3.44
N VAL A 95 16.97 7.07 4.44
CA VAL A 95 16.30 8.37 4.20
C VAL A 95 17.23 9.33 3.45
N ILE A 96 18.47 9.47 3.92
CA ILE A 96 19.48 10.30 3.25
C ILE A 96 19.74 9.79 1.81
N ASN A 97 19.75 8.47 1.60
CA ASN A 97 19.91 7.89 0.27
C ASN A 97 18.73 8.21 -0.66
N PHE A 98 17.48 8.20 -0.16
CA PHE A 98 16.29 8.60 -0.91
C PHE A 98 16.34 10.07 -1.31
N GLU A 99 16.73 10.95 -0.39
CA GLU A 99 16.86 12.40 -0.63
C GLU A 99 17.92 12.71 -1.70
N HIS A 100 19.01 11.93 -1.73
CA HIS A 100 20.04 12.05 -2.76
C HIS A 100 19.71 11.33 -4.08
N GLY A 101 18.57 10.65 -4.16
CA GLY A 101 18.14 9.97 -5.39
C GLY A 101 18.88 8.66 -5.68
N GLY A 102 19.52 8.04 -4.68
CA GLY A 102 20.41 6.89 -4.85
C GLY A 102 19.75 5.52 -4.73
N ALA A 103 18.49 5.43 -4.30
CA ALA A 103 17.80 4.15 -4.10
C ALA A 103 17.11 3.63 -5.36
N ALA A 104 16.67 2.37 -5.31
CA ALA A 104 15.95 1.73 -6.41
C ALA A 104 14.61 2.42 -6.68
N ILE A 105 13.86 2.77 -5.63
CA ILE A 105 12.60 3.50 -5.75
C ILE A 105 12.78 4.85 -6.47
N ASN A 106 13.89 5.57 -6.26
CA ASN A 106 14.15 6.83 -6.95
C ASN A 106 14.23 6.63 -8.48
N GLN A 107 14.85 5.54 -8.93
CA GLN A 107 14.98 5.25 -10.35
C GLN A 107 13.63 4.84 -10.96
N LEU A 108 12.87 4.02 -10.24
CA LEU A 108 11.56 3.54 -10.69
C LEU A 108 10.51 4.65 -10.71
N ALA A 109 10.49 5.52 -9.69
CA ALA A 109 9.64 6.71 -9.66
C ALA A 109 9.98 7.65 -10.83
N ARG A 110 11.26 7.92 -11.07
CA ARG A 110 11.71 8.74 -12.22
C ARG A 110 11.28 8.14 -13.56
N LEU A 111 11.45 6.83 -13.75
CA LEU A 111 11.01 6.12 -14.95
C LEU A 111 9.47 6.20 -15.12
N ALA A 112 8.73 6.16 -14.01
CA ALA A 112 7.29 6.35 -14.00
C ALA A 112 6.85 7.81 -14.22
N GLY A 113 7.78 8.76 -14.28
CA GLY A 113 7.45 10.19 -14.29
C GLY A 113 6.72 10.62 -13.02
N ALA A 114 6.95 9.91 -11.91
CA ALA A 114 6.30 10.18 -10.64
C ALA A 114 7.09 11.19 -9.80
N ARG A 115 6.37 12.11 -9.17
CA ARG A 115 6.93 12.88 -8.05
C ARG A 115 7.16 11.92 -6.90
N MET A 116 8.35 11.97 -6.30
CA MET A 116 8.70 11.15 -5.15
C MET A 116 9.01 12.02 -3.93
N ASP A 117 8.40 11.68 -2.80
CA ASP A 117 8.65 12.29 -1.50
C ASP A 117 9.06 11.24 -0.47
N VAL A 118 9.85 11.66 0.52
CA VAL A 118 10.20 10.85 1.69
C VAL A 118 9.85 11.62 2.96
N HIS A 119 9.19 10.96 3.90
CA HIS A 119 8.81 11.53 5.19
C HIS A 119 9.42 10.71 6.33
N ALA A 120 10.39 11.30 7.01
CA ALA A 120 10.95 10.74 8.24
C ALA A 120 10.04 11.08 9.43
N LEU A 121 9.51 10.06 10.10
CA LEU A 121 8.54 10.20 11.20
C LEU A 121 9.20 9.91 12.55
N ASP A 122 9.71 10.97 13.19
CA ASP A 122 10.31 10.93 14.53
C ASP A 122 11.33 9.78 14.73
N LEU A 123 12.30 9.65 13.82
CA LEU A 123 13.21 8.50 13.79
C LEU A 123 14.03 8.31 15.09
N ASP A 124 14.30 9.39 15.82
CA ASP A 124 15.01 9.35 17.13
C ASP A 124 14.14 8.84 18.28
N LYS A 125 12.83 8.69 18.06
CA LYS A 125 11.86 8.19 19.04
C LYS A 125 11.12 6.99 18.45
N PRO A 126 11.71 5.78 18.48
CA PRO A 126 11.02 4.58 18.03
C PRO A 126 9.65 4.42 18.70
N VAL A 127 8.69 3.80 18.00
CA VAL A 127 7.45 3.33 18.67
C VAL A 127 7.80 2.31 19.75
N GLN A 128 6.93 2.12 20.74
CA GLN A 128 7.20 1.20 21.85
C GLN A 128 7.34 -0.25 21.35
N ASP A 129 8.04 -1.06 22.14
CA ASP A 129 8.05 -2.49 21.93
C ASP A 129 6.65 -3.06 22.23
N PHE A 130 5.97 -3.53 21.18
CA PHE A 130 4.60 -3.98 21.30
C PHE A 130 4.43 -5.27 22.12
N THR A 131 5.51 -5.96 22.51
CA THR A 131 5.40 -7.09 23.45
C THR A 131 5.30 -6.62 24.90
N MET A 132 5.50 -5.33 25.17
CA MET A 132 5.48 -4.73 26.52
C MET A 132 4.28 -3.79 26.75
N GLY A 133 3.57 -3.42 25.68
CA GLY A 133 2.46 -2.47 25.69
C GLY A 133 2.04 -2.14 24.25
N PRO A 134 1.13 -1.19 24.01
CA PRO A 134 0.82 -0.76 22.64
C PRO A 134 2.01 -0.02 22.02
N ALA A 135 2.25 -0.22 20.72
CA ALA A 135 3.32 0.47 19.98
C ALA A 135 3.16 2.00 20.01
N MET A 136 1.92 2.47 19.87
CA MET A 136 1.56 3.89 19.85
C MET A 136 0.34 4.13 20.76
N ASN A 137 0.31 5.27 21.42
CA ASN A 137 -0.94 5.76 22.01
C ASN A 137 -1.87 6.38 20.93
N GLU A 138 -3.07 6.78 21.32
CA GLU A 138 -4.07 7.35 20.40
C GLU A 138 -3.58 8.62 19.69
N GLU A 139 -2.93 9.53 20.40
CA GLU A 139 -2.40 10.78 19.83
C GLU A 139 -1.30 10.50 18.81
N GLU A 140 -0.40 9.55 19.12
CA GLU A 140 0.68 9.13 18.23
C GLU A 140 0.15 8.45 16.96
N LEU A 141 -0.86 7.57 17.09
CA LEU A 141 -1.49 6.94 15.94
C LEU A 141 -2.18 7.99 15.06
N LEU A 142 -2.95 8.90 15.65
CA LEU A 142 -3.65 9.96 14.91
C LEU A 142 -2.64 10.85 14.16
N ALA A 143 -1.54 11.24 14.81
CA ALA A 143 -0.49 12.04 14.19
C ALA A 143 0.16 11.31 13.00
N ALA A 144 0.42 10.01 13.12
CA ALA A 144 0.97 9.21 12.03
C ALA A 144 -0.01 9.08 10.85
N LEU A 145 -1.30 8.81 11.13
CA LEU A 145 -2.36 8.79 10.11
C LEU A 145 -2.48 10.16 9.41
N GLN A 146 -2.44 11.26 10.17
CA GLN A 146 -2.47 12.62 9.63
C GLN A 146 -1.26 12.92 8.73
N ALA A 147 -0.05 12.48 9.11
CA ALA A 147 1.15 12.66 8.29
C ALA A 147 0.98 12.02 6.91
N GLY A 148 0.46 10.80 6.86
CA GLY A 148 0.11 10.13 5.60
C GLY A 148 -0.99 10.82 4.82
N TRP A 149 -2.08 11.18 5.53
CA TRP A 149 -3.25 11.82 4.96
C TRP A 149 -2.92 13.15 4.26
N GLN A 150 -2.05 13.95 4.89
CA GLN A 150 -1.64 15.27 4.40
C GLN A 150 -0.55 15.20 3.33
N ALA A 151 0.18 14.10 3.22
CA ALA A 151 1.25 13.94 2.23
C ALA A 151 0.73 13.70 0.81
N VAL A 152 -0.52 13.23 0.67
CA VAL A 152 -1.14 12.98 -0.64
C VAL A 152 -1.44 14.32 -1.33
N ASP A 153 -0.85 14.52 -2.51
CA ASP A 153 -1.15 15.67 -3.36
C ASP A 153 -2.55 15.50 -3.97
N PRO A 154 -3.52 16.41 -3.73
CA PRO A 154 -4.83 16.33 -4.35
C PRO A 154 -4.83 16.39 -5.88
N ALA A 155 -3.74 16.87 -6.49
CA ALA A 155 -3.56 16.90 -7.94
C ALA A 155 -2.99 15.58 -8.51
N ALA A 156 -2.52 14.66 -7.66
CA ALA A 156 -2.01 13.38 -8.12
C ALA A 156 -3.10 12.55 -8.83
N ASP A 157 -2.68 11.73 -9.79
CA ASP A 157 -3.58 10.85 -10.53
C ASP A 157 -3.36 9.36 -10.33
N LEU A 158 -2.29 9.02 -9.62
CA LEU A 158 -1.99 7.67 -9.17
C LEU A 158 -1.10 7.78 -7.93
N LEU A 159 -1.35 6.96 -6.91
CA LEU A 159 -0.54 6.93 -5.71
C LEU A 159 0.15 5.57 -5.54
N VAL A 160 1.42 5.63 -5.16
CA VAL A 160 2.18 4.52 -4.58
C VAL A 160 2.69 4.97 -3.22
N VAL A 161 2.51 4.11 -2.22
CA VAL A 161 3.13 4.32 -0.90
C VAL A 161 4.12 3.20 -0.63
N GLY A 162 5.24 3.59 -0.03
CA GLY A 162 6.30 2.71 0.40
C GLY A 162 6.71 3.03 1.83
N GLU A 163 7.57 2.19 2.35
CA GLU A 163 8.08 2.33 3.72
C GLU A 163 9.59 2.20 3.76
N MET A 164 10.17 2.67 4.87
CA MET A 164 11.51 2.33 5.30
C MET A 164 11.53 2.22 6.82
N GLY A 165 11.78 1.03 7.33
CA GLY A 165 11.92 0.84 8.78
C GLY A 165 12.64 -0.45 9.11
N ILE A 166 13.79 -0.35 9.77
CA ILE A 166 14.47 -1.55 10.22
C ILE A 166 13.58 -2.33 11.20
N GLY A 167 13.41 -3.63 10.92
CA GLY A 167 12.61 -4.56 11.73
C GLY A 167 11.10 -4.56 11.46
N ASN A 168 10.58 -3.67 10.61
CA ASN A 168 9.14 -3.46 10.41
C ASN A 168 8.38 -4.60 9.71
N THR A 169 9.07 -5.57 9.13
CA THR A 169 8.45 -6.86 8.74
C THR A 169 7.84 -7.61 9.93
N THR A 170 8.32 -7.37 11.16
CA THR A 170 7.79 -7.98 12.40
C THR A 170 6.42 -7.40 12.78
N PRO A 171 6.24 -6.07 12.91
CA PRO A 171 4.91 -5.47 13.10
C PRO A 171 3.97 -5.78 11.93
N ALA A 172 4.44 -5.82 10.68
CA ALA A 172 3.60 -6.25 9.56
C ALA A 172 3.05 -7.68 9.73
N ALA A 173 3.89 -8.61 10.18
CA ALA A 173 3.48 -9.97 10.51
C ALA A 173 2.51 -10.03 11.70
N ALA A 174 2.76 -9.22 12.75
CA ALA A 174 1.88 -9.12 13.90
C ALA A 174 0.49 -8.58 13.54
N LEU A 175 0.43 -7.56 12.69
CA LEU A 175 -0.82 -7.02 12.15
C LEU A 175 -1.58 -8.08 11.35
N ALA A 176 -0.92 -8.77 10.42
CA ALA A 176 -1.57 -9.81 9.62
C ALA A 176 -2.09 -10.96 10.50
N PHE A 177 -1.31 -11.40 11.48
CA PHE A 177 -1.73 -12.41 12.45
C PHE A 177 -2.94 -11.98 13.27
N ALA A 178 -2.93 -10.76 13.82
CA ALA A 178 -4.04 -10.24 14.62
C ALA A 178 -5.33 -10.07 13.82
N LEU A 179 -5.24 -9.68 12.54
CA LEU A 179 -6.40 -9.42 11.69
C LEU A 179 -6.99 -10.70 11.07
N PHE A 180 -6.15 -11.68 10.73
CA PHE A 180 -6.58 -12.85 9.95
C PHE A 180 -6.46 -14.19 10.70
N GLY A 181 -5.90 -14.21 11.92
CA GLY A 181 -5.70 -15.41 12.72
C GLY A 181 -4.69 -16.38 12.10
N GLY A 182 -4.85 -17.68 12.37
CA GLY A 182 -3.90 -18.72 11.96
C GLY A 182 -2.83 -18.95 13.03
N GLU A 183 -1.62 -19.30 12.62
CA GLU A 183 -0.45 -19.40 13.49
C GLU A 183 0.56 -18.26 13.18
N PRO A 184 1.34 -17.80 14.17
CA PRO A 184 2.39 -16.78 13.98
C PRO A 184 3.40 -17.12 12.86
N GLU A 185 3.69 -18.40 12.67
CA GLU A 185 4.57 -18.94 11.62
C GLU A 185 4.03 -18.69 10.21
N ASP A 186 2.71 -18.59 10.05
CA ASP A 186 2.07 -18.33 8.75
C ASP A 186 2.39 -16.92 8.23
N TRP A 187 2.68 -15.99 9.14
CA TRP A 187 2.85 -14.57 8.85
C TRP A 187 4.29 -14.09 8.94
N THR A 188 5.19 -14.89 9.50
CA THR A 188 6.56 -14.47 9.78
C THR A 188 7.52 -14.90 8.70
N GLY A 189 8.34 -13.94 8.26
CA GLY A 189 9.32 -14.12 7.20
C GLY A 189 10.71 -13.65 7.59
N ARG A 190 11.70 -13.99 6.76
CA ARG A 190 13.10 -13.62 7.01
C ARG A 190 13.36 -12.13 6.80
N GLY A 191 12.50 -11.40 6.10
CA GLY A 191 12.68 -9.95 5.88
C GLY A 191 14.05 -9.61 5.31
N THR A 192 14.84 -8.89 6.10
CA THR A 192 16.22 -8.49 5.78
C THR A 192 17.21 -9.65 5.66
N GLY A 193 16.77 -10.90 5.83
CA GLY A 193 17.58 -12.10 5.62
C GLY A 193 18.09 -12.73 6.91
N VAL A 194 17.30 -12.67 8.00
CA VAL A 194 17.67 -13.30 9.27
C VAL A 194 17.80 -14.82 9.15
N ASP A 195 18.64 -15.41 10.01
CA ASP A 195 18.82 -16.86 10.12
C ASP A 195 17.63 -17.54 10.84
N ASP A 196 17.75 -18.84 11.10
CA ASP A 196 16.68 -19.62 11.73
C ASP A 196 16.37 -19.16 13.15
N ALA A 197 17.40 -18.73 13.90
CA ALA A 197 17.22 -18.18 15.24
C ALA A 197 16.48 -16.84 15.19
N GLY A 198 16.81 -15.97 14.24
CA GLY A 198 16.11 -14.71 14.01
C GLY A 198 14.65 -14.91 13.58
N LEU A 199 14.37 -15.91 12.73
CA LEU A 199 12.99 -16.26 12.35
C LEU A 199 12.19 -16.80 13.55
N ALA A 200 12.77 -17.70 14.34
CA ALA A 200 12.13 -18.20 15.57
C ALA A 200 11.85 -17.07 16.57
N ASN A 201 12.78 -16.12 16.70
CA ASN A 201 12.60 -14.95 17.56
C ASN A 201 11.47 -14.04 17.08
N LYS A 202 11.40 -13.73 15.78
CA LYS A 202 10.26 -12.99 15.19
C LYS A 202 8.94 -13.68 15.46
N THR A 203 8.90 -15.00 15.28
CA THR A 203 7.70 -15.82 15.50
C THR A 203 7.24 -15.74 16.96
N ARG A 204 8.17 -15.86 17.91
CA ARG A 204 7.91 -15.66 19.34
C ARG A 204 7.32 -14.28 19.62
N VAL A 205 7.96 -13.22 19.10
CA VAL A 205 7.51 -11.82 19.26
C VAL A 205 6.08 -11.63 18.74
N VAL A 206 5.76 -12.14 17.54
CA VAL A 206 4.41 -12.08 16.96
C VAL A 206 3.39 -12.83 17.82
N ARG A 207 3.77 -14.01 18.33
CA ARG A 207 2.91 -14.82 19.22
C ARG A 207 2.59 -14.08 20.53
N GLU A 208 3.61 -13.52 21.18
CA GLU A 208 3.46 -12.76 22.43
C GLU A 208 2.59 -11.51 22.22
N ALA A 209 2.81 -10.79 21.13
CA ALA A 209 2.04 -9.61 20.78
C ALA A 209 0.55 -9.92 20.54
N GLY A 210 0.26 -10.99 19.80
CA GLY A 210 -1.12 -11.42 19.58
C GLY A 210 -1.81 -11.87 20.88
N ALA A 211 -1.09 -12.54 21.77
CA ALA A 211 -1.61 -12.93 23.08
C ALA A 211 -1.90 -11.72 23.99
N LEU A 212 -1.05 -10.69 23.95
CA LEU A 212 -1.20 -9.48 24.74
C LEU A 212 -2.36 -8.59 24.26
N HIS A 213 -2.45 -8.37 22.95
CA HIS A 213 -3.34 -7.36 22.36
C HIS A 213 -4.65 -7.91 21.79
N GLY A 214 -4.71 -9.21 21.48
CA GLY A 214 -5.79 -9.78 20.66
C GLY A 214 -7.21 -9.52 21.18
N ALA A 215 -7.42 -9.52 22.50
CA ALA A 215 -8.73 -9.24 23.09
C ALA A 215 -9.15 -7.76 23.02
N GLY A 216 -8.20 -6.84 22.80
CA GLY A 216 -8.42 -5.41 22.76
C GLY A 216 -8.61 -4.83 21.35
N ILE A 217 -8.18 -5.56 20.32
CA ILE A 217 -8.28 -5.12 18.91
C ILE A 217 -9.71 -5.31 18.41
N LYS A 218 -10.44 -4.23 18.16
CA LYS A 218 -11.82 -4.28 17.63
C LYS A 218 -11.87 -4.03 16.12
N ASP A 219 -10.93 -3.25 15.61
CA ASP A 219 -10.79 -2.95 14.20
C ASP A 219 -9.31 -2.75 13.80
N GLY A 220 -9.07 -2.38 12.55
CA GLY A 220 -7.71 -2.20 12.07
C GLY A 220 -6.97 -0.98 12.62
N LEU A 221 -7.65 0.06 13.12
CA LEU A 221 -6.98 1.18 13.77
C LEU A 221 -6.47 0.79 15.15
N ASP A 222 -7.26 0.02 15.90
CA ASP A 222 -6.81 -0.56 17.17
C ASP A 222 -5.59 -1.48 16.95
N ALA A 223 -5.61 -2.27 15.87
CA ALA A 223 -4.45 -3.09 15.48
C ALA A 223 -3.22 -2.23 15.19
N LEU A 224 -3.36 -1.12 14.45
CA LEU A 224 -2.24 -0.19 14.17
C LEU A 224 -1.68 0.44 15.45
N ALA A 225 -2.52 0.85 16.39
CA ALA A 225 -2.07 1.40 17.68
C ALA A 225 -1.26 0.36 18.47
N CYS A 226 -1.78 -0.88 18.55
CA CYS A 226 -1.16 -1.93 19.33
C CYS A 226 0.13 -2.47 18.71
N LEU A 227 0.14 -2.72 17.40
CA LEU A 227 1.12 -3.60 16.74
C LEU A 227 1.87 -2.92 15.58
N GLY A 228 1.50 -1.71 15.18
CA GLY A 228 2.05 -1.04 14.01
C GLY A 228 3.32 -0.24 14.27
N GLY A 229 3.61 0.67 13.35
CA GLY A 229 4.60 1.74 13.50
C GLY A 229 4.13 3.00 12.80
N ARG A 230 4.84 4.11 13.01
CA ARG A 230 4.45 5.41 12.45
C ARG A 230 4.40 5.37 10.92
N GLU A 231 5.32 4.68 10.27
CA GLU A 231 5.35 4.55 8.81
C GLU A 231 4.23 3.67 8.26
N ILE A 232 3.86 2.60 8.98
CA ILE A 232 2.74 1.72 8.60
C ILE A 232 1.41 2.49 8.73
N ALA A 233 1.24 3.22 9.84
CA ALA A 233 0.09 4.09 10.05
C ALA A 233 0.03 5.23 9.03
N ALA A 234 1.15 5.85 8.68
CA ALA A 234 1.19 6.88 7.64
C ALA A 234 0.85 6.32 6.25
N MET A 235 1.31 5.12 5.89
CA MET A 235 0.85 4.46 4.67
C MET A 235 -0.67 4.26 4.68
N ALA A 236 -1.25 3.80 5.79
CA ALA A 236 -2.70 3.68 5.93
C ALA A 236 -3.43 5.03 5.78
N GLY A 237 -2.91 6.09 6.40
CA GLY A 237 -3.44 7.45 6.25
C GLY A 237 -3.43 7.95 4.80
N ALA A 238 -2.32 7.72 4.08
CA ALA A 238 -2.18 8.10 2.68
C ALA A 238 -3.12 7.31 1.75
N ILE A 239 -3.25 5.99 1.96
CA ILE A 239 -4.18 5.15 1.19
C ILE A 239 -5.62 5.61 1.42
N ALA A 240 -6.00 5.95 2.66
CA ALA A 240 -7.32 6.47 2.98
C ALA A 240 -7.57 7.87 2.38
N ALA A 241 -6.60 8.77 2.41
CA ALA A 241 -6.70 10.07 1.75
C ALA A 241 -6.93 9.92 0.24
N ALA A 242 -6.18 9.03 -0.42
CA ALA A 242 -6.38 8.71 -1.83
C ALA A 242 -7.79 8.17 -2.11
N ARG A 243 -8.38 7.40 -1.19
CA ARG A 243 -9.76 6.89 -1.29
C ARG A 243 -10.77 8.03 -1.38
N LEU A 244 -10.62 9.05 -0.53
CA LEU A 244 -11.51 10.23 -0.51
C LEU A 244 -11.30 11.15 -1.72
N LEU A 245 -10.09 11.17 -2.27
CA LEU A 245 -9.73 11.96 -3.45
C LEU A 245 -10.03 11.24 -4.77
N HIS A 246 -10.52 10.00 -4.74
CA HIS A 246 -10.67 9.14 -5.92
C HIS A 246 -9.37 8.96 -6.72
N ILE A 247 -8.24 8.89 -6.01
CA ILE A 247 -6.92 8.65 -6.59
C ILE A 247 -6.66 7.14 -6.53
N PRO A 248 -6.54 6.43 -7.67
CA PRO A 248 -6.12 5.04 -7.70
C PRO A 248 -4.81 4.79 -6.95
N VAL A 249 -4.71 3.66 -6.26
CA VAL A 249 -3.52 3.24 -5.51
C VAL A 249 -2.96 1.94 -6.05
N ILE A 250 -1.65 1.84 -6.20
CA ILE A 250 -0.94 0.57 -6.39
C ILE A 250 -0.21 0.21 -5.09
N LEU A 251 -0.64 -0.87 -4.46
CA LEU A 251 -0.03 -1.41 -3.24
C LEU A 251 1.28 -2.13 -3.58
N ASP A 252 2.30 -1.93 -2.75
CA ASP A 252 3.62 -2.53 -2.94
C ASP A 252 3.70 -3.96 -2.37
N GLY A 253 4.64 -4.22 -1.46
CA GLY A 253 4.86 -5.53 -0.87
C GLY A 253 4.12 -5.73 0.46
N PHE A 254 4.62 -6.71 1.22
CA PHE A 254 4.00 -7.22 2.44
C PHE A 254 3.62 -6.15 3.47
N ILE A 255 4.52 -5.21 3.76
CA ILE A 255 4.29 -4.19 4.80
C ILE A 255 3.24 -3.17 4.34
N CYS A 256 3.27 -2.74 3.07
CA CYS A 256 2.23 -1.90 2.48
C CYS A 256 0.86 -2.59 2.52
N CYS A 257 0.80 -3.88 2.16
CA CYS A 257 -0.43 -4.66 2.25
C CYS A 257 -0.89 -4.89 3.70
N ALA A 258 0.00 -4.96 4.69
CA ALA A 258 -0.38 -5.02 6.10
C ALA A 258 -1.05 -3.71 6.56
N ALA A 259 -0.51 -2.55 6.16
CA ALA A 259 -1.17 -1.26 6.38
C ALA A 259 -2.55 -1.19 5.71
N ALA A 260 -2.65 -1.68 4.47
CA ALA A 260 -3.91 -1.75 3.73
C ALA A 260 -4.93 -2.68 4.41
N ALA A 261 -4.49 -3.82 4.97
CA ALA A 261 -5.36 -4.75 5.69
C ALA A 261 -6.00 -4.10 6.91
N CYS A 262 -5.28 -3.24 7.64
CA CYS A 262 -5.86 -2.46 8.72
C CYS A 262 -7.03 -1.61 8.23
N LEU A 263 -6.89 -0.92 7.09
CA LEU A 263 -7.99 -0.13 6.53
C LEU A 263 -9.18 -1.01 6.14
N GLN A 264 -8.95 -2.17 5.52
CA GLN A 264 -10.03 -3.10 5.14
C GLN A 264 -10.79 -3.65 6.36
N HIS A 265 -10.07 -3.91 7.45
CA HIS A 265 -10.67 -4.34 8.73
C HIS A 265 -11.38 -3.22 9.48
N THR A 266 -11.09 -1.95 9.17
CA THR A 266 -11.86 -0.80 9.65
C THR A 266 -13.09 -0.53 8.77
N CYS A 267 -12.96 -0.69 7.45
CA CYS A 267 -14.06 -0.53 6.49
C CYS A 267 -13.85 -1.43 5.26
N ASN A 268 -14.80 -2.32 4.97
CA ASN A 268 -14.64 -3.34 3.93
C ASN A 268 -14.34 -2.77 2.52
N SER A 269 -14.87 -1.60 2.18
CA SER A 269 -14.69 -0.92 0.88
C SER A 269 -13.49 0.03 0.84
N ALA A 270 -12.68 0.06 1.90
CA ALA A 270 -11.55 0.98 2.04
C ALA A 270 -10.50 0.83 0.94
N LEU A 271 -10.45 -0.32 0.27
CA LEU A 271 -9.44 -0.65 -0.74
C LEU A 271 -10.01 -0.80 -2.16
N ASP A 272 -11.24 -0.36 -2.43
CA ASP A 272 -11.85 -0.49 -3.77
C ASP A 272 -11.09 0.31 -4.85
N HIS A 273 -10.40 1.38 -4.42
CA HIS A 273 -9.50 2.21 -5.24
C HIS A 273 -8.06 1.71 -5.27
N ALA A 274 -7.77 0.53 -4.71
CA ALA A 274 -6.42 -0.03 -4.67
C ALA A 274 -6.30 -1.35 -5.45
N ILE A 275 -5.17 -1.54 -6.12
CA ILE A 275 -4.74 -2.80 -6.75
C ILE A 275 -3.38 -3.23 -6.19
N ALA A 276 -3.04 -4.52 -6.29
CA ALA A 276 -1.72 -5.01 -5.90
C ALA A 276 -0.72 -4.87 -7.05
N GLY A 277 0.39 -4.19 -6.81
CA GLY A 277 1.45 -3.98 -7.79
C GLY A 277 2.27 -5.24 -8.04
N HIS A 278 2.71 -5.91 -6.98
CA HIS A 278 3.50 -7.13 -7.13
C HIS A 278 3.28 -8.15 -6.01
N GLN A 279 3.60 -9.41 -6.29
CA GLN A 279 3.80 -10.42 -5.27
C GLN A 279 5.25 -10.33 -4.76
N SER A 280 5.42 -9.82 -3.54
CA SER A 280 6.67 -9.95 -2.80
C SER A 280 7.12 -11.40 -2.61
N ALA A 281 8.44 -11.63 -2.52
CA ALA A 281 9.05 -12.89 -2.10
C ALA A 281 9.02 -13.13 -0.59
N GLU A 282 8.44 -12.22 0.20
CA GLU A 282 8.07 -12.53 1.59
C GLU A 282 7.01 -13.64 1.61
N ASN A 283 7.30 -14.74 2.32
CA ASN A 283 6.50 -15.97 2.28
C ASN A 283 5.01 -15.76 2.60
N ALA A 284 4.71 -14.82 3.50
CA ALA A 284 3.35 -14.55 3.95
C ALA A 284 2.56 -13.65 2.98
N HIS A 285 3.21 -13.00 2.02
CA HIS A 285 2.55 -12.01 1.16
C HIS A 285 1.48 -12.60 0.23
N PRO A 286 1.67 -13.77 -0.42
CA PRO A 286 0.61 -14.39 -1.22
C PRO A 286 -0.66 -14.67 -0.40
N ALA A 287 -0.51 -15.14 0.84
CA ALA A 287 -1.64 -15.37 1.74
C ALA A 287 -2.34 -14.06 2.12
N LEU A 288 -1.57 -13.00 2.40
CA LEU A 288 -2.13 -11.68 2.68
C LEU A 288 -2.89 -11.11 1.47
N LEU A 289 -2.34 -11.20 0.26
CA LEU A 289 -3.01 -10.79 -0.97
C LEU A 289 -4.33 -11.53 -1.19
N ALA A 290 -4.36 -12.84 -0.91
CA ALA A 290 -5.58 -13.64 -0.98
C ALA A 290 -6.64 -13.17 0.04
N LYS A 291 -6.25 -12.82 1.26
CA LYS A 291 -7.15 -12.25 2.27
C LYS A 291 -7.69 -10.88 1.86
N LEU A 292 -6.87 -10.06 1.22
CA LEU A 292 -7.27 -8.76 0.67
C LEU A 292 -8.13 -8.87 -0.60
N GLY A 293 -8.20 -10.05 -1.23
CA GLY A 293 -8.87 -10.25 -2.51
C GLY A 293 -8.18 -9.51 -3.66
N LYS A 294 -6.85 -9.40 -3.64
CA LYS A 294 -6.07 -8.63 -4.62
C LYS A 294 -5.12 -9.52 -5.42
N GLU A 295 -5.34 -9.62 -6.73
CA GLU A 295 -4.41 -10.30 -7.64
C GLU A 295 -3.27 -9.33 -8.07
N PRO A 296 -2.00 -9.66 -7.81
CA PRO A 296 -0.88 -8.78 -8.13
C PRO A 296 -0.66 -8.65 -9.65
N LEU A 297 -0.13 -7.51 -10.10
CA LEU A 297 0.24 -7.30 -11.51
C LEU A 297 1.55 -7.99 -11.89
N LEU A 298 2.50 -8.07 -10.95
CA LEU A 298 3.85 -8.59 -11.18
C LEU A 298 4.18 -9.71 -10.20
N SER A 299 4.95 -10.71 -10.63
CA SER A 299 5.55 -11.72 -9.75
C SER A 299 7.01 -11.92 -10.16
N LEU A 300 7.89 -11.12 -9.56
CA LEU A 300 9.30 -10.99 -9.95
C LEU A 300 10.28 -11.39 -8.84
N GLY A 301 9.78 -11.89 -7.70
CA GLY A 301 10.61 -12.24 -6.56
C GLY A 301 11.21 -11.03 -5.82
N LEU A 302 10.62 -9.84 -5.98
CA LEU A 302 11.05 -8.62 -5.28
C LEU A 302 10.72 -8.71 -3.79
N ARG A 303 11.59 -8.16 -2.93
CA ARG A 303 11.38 -8.08 -1.47
C ARG A 303 12.13 -6.90 -0.84
N LEU A 304 12.35 -5.85 -1.63
CA LEU A 304 13.08 -4.66 -1.18
C LEU A 304 12.19 -3.79 -0.28
N GLY A 305 10.91 -3.64 -0.60
CA GLY A 305 10.04 -2.64 0.00
C GLY A 305 10.17 -1.30 -0.72
N GLU A 306 10.11 -0.21 0.04
CA GLU A 306 10.27 1.18 -0.45
C GLU A 306 9.21 1.64 -1.45
N GLY A 307 8.18 0.84 -1.79
CA GLY A 307 7.24 1.13 -2.87
C GLY A 307 7.73 0.69 -4.25
N SER A 308 8.86 -0.03 -4.32
CA SER A 308 9.58 -0.31 -5.56
C SER A 308 8.81 -1.21 -6.54
N GLY A 309 8.16 -2.27 -6.06
CA GLY A 309 7.37 -3.16 -6.90
C GLY A 309 6.10 -2.48 -7.45
N ALA A 310 5.44 -1.66 -6.62
CA ALA A 310 4.32 -0.83 -7.05
C ALA A 310 4.72 0.24 -8.06
N ALA A 311 5.84 0.93 -7.85
CA ALA A 311 6.37 1.92 -8.78
C ALA A 311 6.71 1.30 -10.15
N LEU A 312 7.24 0.07 -10.16
CA LEU A 312 7.44 -0.68 -11.40
C LEU A 312 6.11 -1.03 -12.08
N ALA A 313 5.10 -1.44 -11.31
CA ALA A 313 3.77 -1.78 -11.81
C ALA A 313 3.01 -0.58 -12.43
N ILE A 314 3.40 0.66 -12.14
CA ILE A 314 2.89 1.85 -12.85
C ILE A 314 3.04 1.70 -14.36
N GLN A 315 4.13 1.08 -14.84
CA GLN A 315 4.37 0.88 -16.28
C GLN A 315 3.31 -0.04 -16.92
N VAL A 316 2.85 -1.06 -16.19
CA VAL A 316 1.79 -1.95 -16.65
C VAL A 316 0.47 -1.20 -16.76
N LEU A 317 0.14 -0.40 -15.73
CA LEU A 317 -1.08 0.41 -15.74
C LEU A 317 -1.05 1.50 -16.82
N LYS A 318 0.10 2.16 -17.05
CA LYS A 318 0.28 3.08 -18.18
C LYS A 318 0.08 2.37 -19.51
N GLY A 319 0.57 1.14 -19.66
CA GLY A 319 0.33 0.31 -20.85
C GLY A 319 -1.17 0.03 -21.08
N ALA A 320 -1.90 -0.34 -20.03
CA ALA A 320 -3.35 -0.53 -20.08
C ALA A 320 -4.09 0.73 -20.56
N ILE A 321 -3.78 1.88 -19.93
CA ILE A 321 -4.40 3.16 -20.26
C ILE A 321 -4.03 3.63 -21.66
N ALA A 322 -2.78 3.46 -22.10
CA ALA A 322 -2.34 3.83 -23.45
C ALA A 322 -3.08 3.01 -24.52
N CYS A 323 -3.27 1.70 -24.30
CA CYS A 323 -4.07 0.86 -25.20
C CYS A 323 -5.52 1.36 -25.25
N HIS A 324 -6.14 1.57 -24.10
CA HIS A 324 -7.55 1.95 -24.01
C HIS A 324 -7.86 3.34 -24.61
N SER A 325 -7.07 4.35 -24.22
CA SER A 325 -7.29 5.73 -24.63
C SER A 325 -6.75 6.04 -26.03
N GLY A 326 -5.72 5.30 -26.47
CA GLY A 326 -4.97 5.57 -27.69
C GLY A 326 -5.29 4.67 -28.89
N MET A 327 -5.79 3.45 -28.70
CA MET A 327 -6.19 2.60 -29.83
C MET A 327 -7.38 3.22 -30.58
N ALA A 328 -7.37 3.03 -31.90
CA ALA A 328 -8.52 3.32 -32.75
C ALA A 328 -9.65 2.33 -32.44
N THR A 329 -10.87 2.76 -32.72
CA THR A 329 -12.03 1.90 -32.86
C THR A 329 -12.06 1.22 -34.24
N PHE A 330 -12.81 0.14 -34.39
CA PHE A 330 -13.07 -0.48 -35.71
C PHE A 330 -13.56 0.55 -36.73
N ALA A 331 -14.48 1.43 -36.33
CA ALA A 331 -15.01 2.50 -37.17
C ALA A 331 -13.93 3.52 -37.59
N GLU A 332 -13.10 3.99 -36.66
CA GLU A 332 -12.00 4.93 -36.96
C GLU A 332 -10.92 4.30 -37.85
N ALA A 333 -10.65 3.01 -37.68
CA ALA A 333 -9.66 2.26 -38.45
C ALA A 333 -10.17 1.80 -39.83
N GLY A 334 -11.47 1.93 -40.11
CA GLY A 334 -12.08 1.41 -41.34
C GLY A 334 -12.02 -0.12 -41.44
N VAL A 335 -11.96 -0.82 -40.29
CA VAL A 335 -11.93 -2.29 -40.20
C VAL A 335 -13.35 -2.76 -39.93
N SER A 336 -13.82 -3.77 -40.66
CA SER A 336 -15.14 -4.37 -40.42
C SER A 336 -15.25 -4.91 -38.99
N ASP A 337 -16.36 -4.62 -38.34
CA ASP A 337 -16.75 -5.27 -37.09
C ASP A 337 -17.12 -6.73 -37.38
N GLY A 338 -16.42 -7.66 -36.73
CA GLY A 338 -16.64 -9.10 -36.84
C GLY A 338 -17.59 -9.63 -35.77
#